data_AF-A0A0C3HQE8-F1
#
_entry.id   AF-A0A0C3HQE8-F1
#
_cell.length_a   1.000
_cell.length_b   1.000
_cell.length_c   1.000
_cell.angle_alpha   90.00
_cell.angle_beta   90.00
_cell.angle_gamma   90.00
#
_symmetry.space_group_name_H-M   'P 1'
#
loop_
_entity.id
_entity.type
_entity.pdbx_description
1 polymer ?
#
loop_
_entity_poly.entity_id
_entity_poly.type
_entity_poly.pdbx_seq_one_letter_code
_entity_poly.pdbx_strand_id
1 'polypeptide(L)'
;MLTQDVTKELEAVMTQLQQQGKEPTVALVKARMKTPVPMPAIIATIKSWKGTNRVPKIEIAASSTPEQTRITELEAVVATLTARIDALEAKLNEKTS
;
A
#
# COMPACT_ATOMS: atom_id res chain seq x y z
N MET A 1 -1.18 6.77 11.16
CA MET A 1 -1.12 5.66 10.19
C MET A 1 -1.84 6.11 8.94
N LEU A 2 -1.18 6.11 7.78
CA LEU A 2 -1.84 6.40 6.51
C LEU A 2 -2.72 5.19 6.15
N THR A 3 -4.02 5.39 6.02
CA THR A 3 -4.97 4.34 5.63
C THR A 3 -5.38 4.52 4.17
N GLN A 4 -5.56 3.41 3.46
CA GLN A 4 -6.06 3.39 2.08
C GLN A 4 -7.46 2.79 2.09
N ASP A 5 -8.43 3.55 1.55
CA ASP A 5 -9.79 3.06 1.34
C ASP A 5 -9.82 2.17 0.08
N VAL A 6 -10.18 0.90 0.25
CA VAL A 6 -10.27 -0.10 -0.82
C VAL A 6 -11.71 -0.50 -1.14
N THR A 7 -12.70 0.19 -0.55
CA THR A 7 -14.12 -0.16 -0.65
C THR A 7 -14.60 -0.18 -2.11
N LYS A 8 -14.30 0.87 -2.87
CA LYS A 8 -14.70 0.99 -4.29
C LYS A 8 -14.10 -0.10 -5.17
N GLU A 9 -12.84 -0.48 -4.89
CA GLU A 9 -12.16 -1.55 -5.61
C GLU A 9 -12.83 -2.90 -5.31
N LEU A 10 -13.15 -3.17 -4.04
CA LEU A 10 -13.88 -4.38 -3.66
C LEU A 10 -15.27 -4.43 -4.29
N GLU A 11 -16.03 -3.33 -4.28
CA GLU A 11 -17.33 -3.24 -4.95
C GLU A 11 -17.22 -3.61 -6.43
N ALA A 12 -16.27 -3.01 -7.15
CA ALA A 12 -16.07 -3.30 -8.56
C ALA A 12 -15.73 -4.78 -8.81
N VAL A 13 -14.86 -5.38 -8.00
CA VAL A 13 -14.51 -6.81 -8.12
C VAL A 13 -15.72 -7.71 -7.85
N MET A 14 -16.52 -7.40 -6.82
CA MET A 14 -17.70 -8.19 -6.46
C MET A 14 -18.79 -8.10 -7.53
N THR A 15 -19.05 -6.90 -8.07
CA THR A 15 -19.98 -6.69 -9.19
C THR A 15 -19.50 -7.41 -10.44
N GLN A 16 -18.21 -7.33 -10.77
CA GLN A 16 -17.65 -8.03 -11.93
C GLN A 16 -17.80 -9.55 -11.82
N LEU A 17 -17.57 -10.10 -10.62
CA LEU A 17 -17.77 -11.53 -10.34
C LEU A 17 -19.23 -11.96 -10.54
N GLN A 18 -20.16 -11.16 -10.03
CA GLN A 18 -21.59 -11.39 -10.20
C GLN A 18 -22.02 -11.33 -11.67
N GLN A 19 -21.55 -10.34 -12.44
CA GLN A 19 -21.82 -10.22 -13.88
C GLN A 19 -21.27 -11.43 -14.67
N GLN A 20 -20.18 -12.03 -14.21
CA GLN A 20 -19.61 -13.25 -14.79
C GLN A 20 -20.32 -14.54 -14.33
N GLY A 21 -21.35 -14.45 -13.47
CA GLY A 21 -22.01 -15.61 -12.87
C GLY A 21 -21.09 -16.42 -11.94
N LYS A 22 -19.98 -15.83 -11.48
CA LYS A 22 -18.99 -16.50 -10.61
C LYS A 22 -19.26 -16.16 -9.16
N GLU A 23 -19.27 -17.18 -8.31
CA GLU A 23 -19.37 -16.97 -6.88
C GLU A 23 -18.08 -16.33 -6.33
N PRO A 24 -18.16 -15.24 -5.54
CA PRO A 24 -16.98 -14.61 -4.98
C PRO A 24 -16.35 -15.52 -3.92
N THR A 25 -15.16 -16.05 -4.23
CA THR A 25 -14.31 -16.78 -3.30
C THR A 25 -13.12 -15.93 -2.88
N VAL A 26 -12.52 -16.25 -1.73
CA VAL A 26 -11.36 -15.50 -1.20
C VAL A 26 -10.22 -15.43 -2.22
N ALA A 27 -9.95 -16.54 -2.91
CA ALA A 27 -8.92 -16.60 -3.95
C ALA A 27 -9.27 -15.75 -5.18
N LEU A 28 -10.52 -15.81 -5.66
CA LEU A 28 -10.96 -15.06 -6.84
C LEU A 28 -11.01 -13.55 -6.60
N VAL A 29 -11.40 -13.13 -5.40
CA VAL A 29 -11.40 -11.72 -5.00
C VAL A 29 -9.96 -11.25 -4.88
N LYS A 30 -9.12 -11.97 -4.12
CA LYS A 30 -7.70 -11.62 -3.94
C LYS A 30 -6.95 -11.52 -5.27
N ALA A 31 -7.19 -12.43 -6.22
CA ALA A 31 -6.52 -12.43 -7.52
C ALA A 31 -6.92 -11.25 -8.44
N ARG A 32 -8.07 -10.61 -8.19
CA ARG A 32 -8.56 -9.47 -8.99
C ARG A 32 -8.27 -8.11 -8.34
N MET A 33 -7.89 -8.09 -7.07
CA MET A 33 -7.50 -6.85 -6.39
C MET A 33 -6.07 -6.46 -6.75
N LYS A 34 -5.86 -5.18 -7.03
CA LYS A 34 -4.53 -4.55 -7.19
C LYS A 34 -3.92 -4.23 -5.84
N THR A 35 -4.75 -3.81 -4.90
CA THR A 35 -4.30 -3.49 -3.54
C THR A 35 -4.28 -4.77 -2.69
N PRO A 36 -3.17 -5.06 -1.97
CA PRO A 36 -3.12 -6.20 -1.07
C PRO A 36 -4.09 -5.99 0.10
N VAL A 37 -5.17 -6.76 0.13
CA VAL A 37 -6.15 -6.73 1.22
C VAL A 37 -5.97 -7.92 2.16
N PRO A 38 -5.96 -7.73 3.49
CA PRO A 38 -5.89 -8.81 4.46
C PRO A 38 -7.02 -9.83 4.27
N MET A 39 -6.69 -11.11 4.41
CA MET A 39 -7.65 -12.22 4.28
C MET A 39 -8.92 -12.06 5.14
N PRO A 40 -8.83 -11.59 6.42
CA PRO A 40 -10.02 -11.36 7.24
C PRO A 40 -10.98 -10.32 6.65
N ALA A 41 -10.45 -9.26 6.03
CA ALA A 41 -11.26 -8.22 5.41
C ALA A 41 -11.98 -8.72 4.15
N ILE A 42 -11.32 -9.56 3.35
CA ILE A 42 -11.94 -10.22 2.19
C ILE A 42 -13.09 -11.14 2.65
N ILE A 43 -12.86 -11.96 3.68
CA ILE A 43 -13.87 -12.87 4.22
C ILE A 43 -15.10 -12.10 4.74
N ALA A 44 -14.87 -11.01 5.47
CA ALA A 44 -15.95 -10.16 5.99
C ALA A 44 -16.80 -9.58 4.85
N THR A 45 -16.16 -9.10 3.77
CA THR A 45 -16.89 -8.59 2.61
C THR A 45 -17.68 -9.67 1.89
N ILE A 46 -17.09 -10.84 1.64
CA ILE A 46 -17.81 -11.94 0.99
C ILE A 46 -19.04 -12.33 1.80
N LYS A 47 -18.91 -12.41 3.13
CA LYS A 47 -20.05 -12.71 4.02
C LYS A 47 -21.13 -11.62 3.97
N SER A 48 -20.74 -10.35 4.05
CA SER A 48 -21.66 -9.20 3.95
C SER A 48 -22.37 -9.16 2.60
N TRP A 49 -21.64 -9.43 1.51
CA TRP A 49 -22.17 -9.46 0.15
C TRP A 49 -23.19 -10.59 -0.04
N LYS A 50 -22.90 -11.80 0.44
CA LYS A 50 -23.85 -12.92 0.36
C LYS A 50 -25.12 -12.68 1.17
N GLY A 51 -25.02 -11.98 2.32
CA GLY A 51 -26.16 -11.76 3.21
C GLY A 51 -26.99 -10.51 2.87
N THR A 52 -26.35 -9.43 2.46
CA THR A 52 -26.97 -8.09 2.31
C THR A 52 -26.71 -7.43 0.95
N ASN A 53 -25.97 -8.11 0.07
CA ASN A 53 -25.54 -7.59 -1.24
C ASN A 53 -24.87 -6.21 -1.16
N ARG A 54 -24.15 -5.97 -0.06
CA ARG A 54 -23.42 -4.73 0.23
C ARG A 54 -21.99 -5.01 0.64
N VAL A 55 -21.07 -4.19 0.13
CA VAL A 55 -19.67 -4.16 0.56
C VAL A 55 -19.53 -3.17 1.73
N PRO A 56 -18.95 -3.60 2.87
CA PRO A 56 -18.69 -2.70 3.99
C PRO A 56 -17.54 -1.75 3.65
N LYS A 57 -17.51 -0.58 4.31
CA LYS A 57 -16.36 0.33 4.19
C LYS A 57 -15.12 -0.34 4.79
N ILE A 58 -14.07 -0.50 3.99
CA ILE A 58 -12.80 -1.12 4.40
C ILE A 58 -11.66 -0.14 4.15
N GLU A 59 -11.00 0.21 5.25
CA GLU A 59 -9.75 0.96 5.26
C GLU A 59 -8.64 0.01 5.71
N ILE A 60 -7.61 -0.13 4.88
CA ILE A 60 -6.43 -0.92 5.22
C ILE A 60 -5.26 0.01 5.53
N ALA A 61 -4.28 -0.48 6.27
CA ALA A 61 -3.01 0.24 6.41
C ALA A 61 -2.36 0.36 5.02
N ALA A 62 -2.01 1.59 4.62
CA ALA A 62 -1.25 1.80 3.39
C ALA A 62 0.08 1.07 3.52
N SER A 63 0.29 0.05 2.69
CA SER A 63 1.59 -0.62 2.59
C SER A 63 2.50 0.33 1.81
N SER A 64 3.66 0.70 2.35
CA SER A 64 4.66 1.40 1.55
C SER A 64 5.01 0.54 0.34
N THR A 65 4.85 1.07 -0.87
CA THR A 65 5.30 0.37 -2.07
C THR A 65 6.82 0.20 -2.02
N PRO A 66 7.38 -0.84 -2.66
CA PRO A 66 8.84 -1.00 -2.74
C PRO A 66 9.56 0.24 -3.30
N GLU A 67 8.90 0.96 -4.22
CA GLU A 67 9.40 2.24 -4.74
C GLU A 67 9.45 3.33 -3.66
N GLN A 68 8.41 3.45 -2.84
CA GLN A 68 8.38 4.44 -1.76
C GLN A 68 9.47 4.15 -0.72
N THR A 69 9.68 2.87 -0.38
CA THR A 69 10.77 2.45 0.51
C THR A 69 12.14 2.81 -0.08
N ARG A 70 12.36 2.51 -1.36
CA ARG A 70 13.60 2.86 -2.05
C ARG A 70 13.85 4.37 -2.08
N ILE A 71 12.81 5.17 -2.31
CA ILE A 71 12.91 6.63 -2.30
C ILE A 71 13.36 7.11 -0.91
N THR A 72 12.72 6.63 0.16
CA THR A 72 13.09 7.00 1.53
C THR A 72 14.53 6.57 1.89
N GLU A 73 14.96 5.39 1.45
CA GLU A 73 16.35 4.94 1.62
C GLU A 73 17.34 5.85 0.87
N LEU A 74 17.02 6.22 -0.37
CA LEU A 74 17.85 7.14 -1.16
C LEU A 74 17.93 8.53 -0.52
N GLU A 75 16.82 9.06 -0.01
CA GLU A 75 16.79 10.34 0.70
C GLU A 75 17.68 10.31 1.96
N ALA A 76 17.64 9.21 2.72
CA ALA A 76 18.51 9.03 3.88
C ALA A 76 20.00 8.95 3.50
N VAL A 77 20.32 8.27 2.40
CA VAL A 77 21.68 8.21 1.85
C VAL A 77 22.16 9.59 1.42
N VAL A 78 21.32 10.35 0.71
CA VAL A 78 21.64 11.73 0.29
C VAL A 78 21.93 12.60 1.50
N ALA A 79 21.08 12.58 2.53
CA ALA A 79 21.30 13.35 3.76
C ALA A 79 22.64 13.00 4.44
N THR A 80 22.98 11.70 4.49
CA THR A 80 24.25 11.22 5.07
C THR A 80 25.45 11.68 4.27
N LEU A 81 25.37 11.62 2.94
CA LEU A 81 26.46 12.04 2.05
C LEU A 81 26.68 13.55 2.13
N THR A 82 25.61 14.36 2.15
CA THR A 82 25.71 15.81 2.30
C THR A 82 26.41 16.17 3.61
N ALA A 83 25.97 15.59 4.74
CA ALA A 83 26.62 15.84 6.03
C ALA A 83 28.12 15.47 6.04
N ARG A 84 28.51 14.41 5.31
CA ARG A 84 29.91 14.00 5.19
C ARG A 84 30.71 14.94 4.30
N ILE A 85 30.12 15.48 3.24
CA ILE A 85 30.74 16.50 2.39
C ILE A 85 30.97 17.77 3.21
N ASP A 86 29.96 18.27 3.91
CA ASP A 86 30.08 19.47 4.76
C ASP A 86 31.21 19.33 5.79
N ALA A 87 31.30 18.15 6.43
CA ALA A 87 32.36 17.88 7.40
C ALA A 87 33.76 17.80 6.77
N LEU A 88 33.87 17.33 5.52
CA LEU A 88 35.14 17.29 4.79
C LEU A 88 35.55 18.69 4.32
N GLU A 89 34.60 19.49 3.83
CA GLU A 89 34.82 20.88 3.43
C GLU A 89 35.29 21.73 4.61
N ALA A 90 34.66 21.58 5.79
CA ALA A 90 35.08 22.26 7.02
C ALA A 90 36.54 21.92 7.39
N LYS A 91 36.90 20.63 7.39
CA LYS A 91 38.26 20.17 7.69
C LYS A 91 39.30 20.66 6.69
N LEU A 92 38.92 20.78 5.41
CA LEU A 92 39.81 21.28 4.39
C LEU A 92 40.09 22.77 4.61
N ASN A 93 39.05 23.56 4.89
CA ASN A 93 39.21 24.98 5.23
C ASN A 93 40.09 25.20 6.47
N GLU A 94 39.92 24.41 7.53
CA GLU A 94 40.77 24.50 8.73
C GLU A 94 42.25 24.18 8.47
N LYS A 95 42.55 23.32 7.50
CA LYS A 95 43.93 22.94 7.15
C LYS A 95 44.63 23.94 6.24
N THR A 96 43.88 24.86 5.63
CA THR A 96 44.40 25.82 4.63
C THR A 96 44.52 27.27 5.17
N SER A 97 44.13 27.52 6.43
CA SER A 97 44.48 28.72 7.21
C SER A 97 45.63 28.45 8.17
#